data_AF-A0AAW0UZ28-F1
#
_entry.id   AF-A0AAW0UZ28-F1
#
_cell.length_a   1.000
_cell.length_b   1.000
_cell.length_c   1.000
_cell.angle_alpha   90.00
_cell.angle_beta   90.00
_cell.angle_gamma   90.00
#
_symmetry.space_group_name_H-M   'P 1'
#
loop_
_entity.id
_entity.type
_entity.pdbx_description
1 polymer ?
#
loop_
_entity_poly.entity_id
_entity_poly.type
_entity_poly.pdbx_seq_one_letter_code
_entity_poly.pdbx_strand_id
1 'polypeptide(L)'
;MSCVNLLELPESVLLRVFSYLCPVDLFHIARIHPRLARLVGDLSLWRHVDFGRAPLSLQFLHKFVKFLGPHTLTITITGFVRPSSRLHPKGSKCISEAFLTSLKRRCPHLQELNLHRCYIDASTTKFSTLPASLKKLSLCGSALFNLPQNRVVVLASPFFRLEKHLPVLEEVVLEGCGAWLTPQDLTLLMSHCSALQSVNVGAARYTRTGLSSWDKREDKHCSRIVLSRKWRA
;
A
#
# COMPACT_ATOMS: atom_id res chain seq x y z
N MET A 1 4.98 49.11 8.08
CA MET A 1 4.56 47.94 7.28
C MET A 1 4.45 46.76 8.22
N SER A 2 3.24 46.38 8.61
CA SER A 2 3.00 45.21 9.46
C SER A 2 3.26 43.95 8.64
N CYS A 3 4.34 43.26 8.95
CA CYS A 3 4.67 41.97 8.34
C CYS A 3 3.60 40.96 8.74
N VAL A 4 2.80 40.50 7.78
CA VAL A 4 1.78 39.48 8.02
C VAL A 4 2.46 38.20 8.48
N ASN A 5 2.15 37.73 9.68
CA ASN A 5 2.71 36.49 10.21
C ASN A 5 1.75 35.33 9.92
N LEU A 6 2.28 34.20 9.44
CA LEU A 6 1.51 32.97 9.24
C LEU A 6 0.76 32.54 10.52
N LEU A 7 1.34 32.82 11.69
CA LEU A 7 0.76 32.54 13.01
C LEU A 7 -0.39 33.49 13.39
N GLU A 8 -0.76 34.47 12.58
CA GLU A 8 -1.93 35.33 12.80
C GLU A 8 -3.17 34.81 12.06
N LEU A 9 -3.00 33.85 11.14
CA LEU A 9 -4.10 33.28 10.39
C LEU A 9 -5.04 32.45 11.29
N PRO A 10 -6.35 32.42 11.01
CA PRO A 10 -7.30 31.53 11.69
C PRO A 10 -6.96 30.04 11.51
N GLU A 11 -7.34 29.22 12.48
CA GLU A 11 -7.03 27.77 12.47
C GLU A 11 -7.66 27.04 11.28
N SER A 12 -8.89 27.40 10.90
CA SER A 12 -9.57 26.83 9.74
C SER A 12 -8.80 27.08 8.44
N VAL A 13 -8.21 28.27 8.28
CA VAL A 13 -7.39 28.63 7.12
C VAL A 13 -6.09 27.82 7.13
N LEU A 14 -5.42 27.74 8.27
CA LEU A 14 -4.19 26.95 8.40
C LEU A 14 -4.42 25.46 8.15
N LEU A 15 -5.51 24.88 8.68
CA LEU A 15 -5.90 23.50 8.40
C LEU A 15 -6.19 23.28 6.91
N ARG A 16 -6.84 24.26 6.25
CA ARG A 16 -7.06 24.18 4.81
C ARG A 16 -5.76 24.22 4.04
N VAL A 17 -4.80 25.07 4.40
CA VAL A 17 -3.46 25.08 3.81
C VAL A 17 -2.76 23.74 4.04
N PHE A 18 -2.80 23.22 5.28
CA PHE A 18 -2.18 21.95 5.65
C PHE A 18 -2.76 20.76 4.88
N SER A 19 -4.03 20.81 4.49
CA SER A 19 -4.66 19.75 3.69
C SER A 19 -4.05 19.55 2.29
N TYR A 20 -3.28 20.53 1.79
CA TYR A 20 -2.56 20.44 0.51
C TYR A 20 -1.11 19.94 0.66
N LEU A 21 -0.60 19.82 1.88
CA LEU A 21 0.77 19.43 2.15
C LEU A 21 0.90 17.91 2.25
N CYS A 22 2.08 17.39 1.90
CA CYS A 22 2.32 15.96 2.11
C CYS A 22 2.58 15.66 3.60
N PRO A 23 2.36 14.42 4.06
CA PRO A 23 2.57 14.04 5.46
C PRO A 23 3.96 14.39 5.99
N VAL A 24 4.99 14.28 5.14
CA VAL A 24 6.38 14.61 5.50
C VAL A 24 6.53 16.10 5.82
N ASP A 25 5.92 16.98 5.02
CA ASP A 25 5.95 18.43 5.26
C ASP A 25 5.18 18.79 6.52
N LEU A 26 4.01 18.16 6.75
CA LEU A 26 3.24 18.32 7.99
C LEU A 26 4.06 17.93 9.22
N PHE A 27 4.80 16.83 9.13
CA PHE A 27 5.69 16.39 10.21
C PHE A 27 6.80 17.42 10.50
N HIS A 28 7.37 18.05 9.47
CA HIS A 28 8.35 19.12 9.66
C HIS A 28 7.73 20.38 10.25
N ILE A 29 6.56 20.80 9.76
CA ILE A 29 5.82 21.96 10.28
C ILE A 29 5.47 21.82 11.75
N ALA A 30 5.08 20.61 12.18
CA ALA A 30 4.78 20.33 13.58
C ALA A 30 5.97 20.56 14.52
N ARG A 31 7.21 20.61 14.01
CA ARG A 31 8.42 20.86 14.81
C ARG A 31 8.78 22.34 14.93
N ILE A 32 8.15 23.20 14.12
CA ILE A 32 8.50 24.62 14.05
C ILE A 32 7.86 25.40 15.20
N HIS A 33 6.59 25.12 15.52
CA HIS A 33 5.86 25.89 16.53
C HIS A 33 4.76 25.07 17.22
N PRO A 34 4.51 25.23 18.54
CA PRO A 34 3.50 24.45 19.29
C PRO A 34 2.08 24.55 18.72
N ARG A 35 1.67 25.73 18.26
CA ARG A 35 0.37 25.94 17.60
C ARG A 35 0.23 25.08 16.35
N LEU A 36 1.27 25.05 15.51
CA LEU A 36 1.28 24.26 14.28
C LEU A 36 1.33 22.76 14.60
N ALA A 37 2.08 22.38 15.65
CA ALA A 37 2.10 21.01 16.16
C ALA A 37 0.70 20.50 16.56
N ARG A 38 -0.09 21.34 17.25
CA ARG A 38 -1.48 21.02 17.60
C ARG A 38 -2.35 20.87 16.36
N LEU A 39 -2.24 21.79 15.40
CA LEU A 39 -3.03 21.75 14.16
C LEU A 39 -2.69 20.54 13.29
N VAL A 40 -1.41 20.15 13.20
CA VAL A 40 -1.00 18.93 12.51
C VAL A 40 -1.58 17.68 13.19
N GLY A 41 -1.92 17.74 14.47
CA GLY A 41 -2.62 16.67 15.19
C GLY A 41 -4.10 16.51 14.81
N ASP A 42 -4.67 17.41 13.99
CA ASP A 42 -6.07 17.33 13.59
C ASP A 42 -6.34 16.09 12.74
N LEU A 43 -7.36 15.32 13.13
CA LEU A 43 -7.69 14.02 12.52
C LEU A 43 -8.11 14.14 11.04
N SER A 44 -8.62 15.30 10.61
CA SER A 44 -9.04 15.50 9.21
C SER A 44 -7.86 15.43 8.24
N LEU A 45 -6.66 15.82 8.67
CA LEU A 45 -5.44 15.78 7.86
C LEU A 45 -4.93 14.35 7.59
N TRP A 46 -5.36 13.38 8.41
CA TRP A 46 -4.87 11.99 8.37
C TRP A 46 -5.92 10.99 7.89
N ARG A 47 -6.99 11.48 7.24
CA ARG A 47 -8.01 10.64 6.59
C ARG A 47 -7.46 9.93 5.34
N HIS A 48 -6.72 10.67 4.53
CA HIS A 48 -6.12 10.20 3.28
C HIS A 48 -4.62 10.49 3.29
N VAL A 49 -3.83 9.49 3.66
CA VAL A 49 -2.40 9.68 3.91
C VAL A 49 -1.60 9.17 2.73
N ASP A 50 -0.90 10.09 2.05
CA ASP A 50 -0.07 9.76 0.90
C ASP A 50 1.41 10.03 1.14
N PHE A 51 2.16 8.96 1.43
CA PHE A 51 3.63 8.96 1.48
C PHE A 51 4.25 8.64 0.11
N GLY A 52 3.49 8.78 -0.97
CA GLY A 52 3.85 8.34 -2.32
C GLY A 52 4.95 9.15 -2.99
N ARG A 53 5.14 10.42 -2.58
CA ARG A 53 6.04 11.39 -3.24
C ARG A 53 7.52 11.04 -3.13
N ALA A 54 7.92 10.38 -2.05
CA ALA A 54 9.31 10.00 -1.82
C ALA A 54 9.37 8.64 -1.09
N PRO A 55 10.33 7.77 -1.44
CA PRO A 55 10.56 6.53 -0.70
C PRO A 55 10.79 6.76 0.80
N LEU A 56 10.06 6.05 1.65
CA LEU A 56 10.19 6.15 3.10
C LEU A 56 10.75 4.88 3.72
N SER A 57 11.66 5.06 4.68
CA SER A 57 12.15 3.95 5.51
C SER A 57 11.12 3.58 6.57
N LEU A 58 11.08 2.31 6.96
CA LEU A 58 10.21 1.83 8.03
C LEU A 58 10.38 2.63 9.33
N GLN A 59 11.62 2.97 9.70
CA GLN A 59 11.91 3.76 10.91
C GLN A 59 11.25 5.15 10.86
N PHE A 60 11.25 5.80 9.69
CA PHE A 60 10.61 7.09 9.54
C PHE A 60 9.09 6.95 9.51
N LEU A 61 8.57 5.92 8.83
CA LEU A 61 7.14 5.61 8.77
C LEU A 61 6.54 5.39 10.18
N HIS A 62 7.28 4.75 11.09
CA HIS A 62 6.85 4.57 12.49
C HIS A 62 6.55 5.89 13.22
N LYS A 63 7.17 7.02 12.84
CA LYS A 63 6.91 8.33 13.45
C LYS A 63 5.49 8.83 13.19
N PHE A 64 4.84 8.32 12.14
CA PHE A 64 3.50 8.73 11.74
C PHE A 64 2.39 7.89 12.36
N VAL A 65 2.72 6.70 12.89
CA VAL A 65 1.74 5.77 13.46
C VAL A 65 0.84 6.44 14.51
N LYS A 66 1.37 7.40 15.28
CA LYS A 66 0.62 8.13 16.30
C LYS A 66 -0.56 8.95 15.74
N PHE A 67 -0.44 9.43 14.50
CA PHE A 67 -1.49 10.23 13.84
C PHE A 67 -2.56 9.36 13.17
N LEU A 68 -2.25 8.10 12.87
CA LEU A 68 -3.17 7.18 12.23
C LEU A 68 -4.21 6.63 13.22
N GLY A 69 -5.46 6.54 12.83
CA GLY A 69 -6.52 6.06 13.72
C GLY A 69 -7.79 5.61 13.00
N PRO A 70 -8.93 5.52 13.71
CA PRO A 70 -10.22 5.12 13.11
C PRO A 70 -10.69 6.04 11.99
N HIS A 71 -10.23 7.29 11.97
CA HIS A 71 -10.53 8.26 10.92
C HIS A 71 -9.74 8.02 9.62
N THR A 72 -8.68 7.21 9.64
CA THR A 72 -7.83 6.96 8.47
C THR A 72 -8.48 5.95 7.55
N LEU A 73 -8.77 6.37 6.31
CA LEU A 73 -9.46 5.58 5.30
C LEU A 73 -8.51 5.06 4.22
N THR A 74 -7.50 5.84 3.85
CA THR A 74 -6.54 5.45 2.81
C THR A 74 -5.10 5.72 3.24
N ILE A 75 -4.20 4.78 2.93
CA ILE A 75 -2.76 4.91 3.16
C ILE A 75 -2.01 4.48 1.90
N THR A 76 -1.16 5.38 1.40
CA THR A 76 -0.23 5.11 0.29
C THR A 76 1.19 5.23 0.80
N ILE A 77 2.02 4.22 0.53
CA ILE A 77 3.44 4.15 0.94
C ILE A 77 4.28 3.81 -0.28
N THR A 78 5.28 4.65 -0.56
CA THR A 78 6.31 4.35 -1.56
C THR A 78 7.58 3.86 -0.87
N GLY A 79 8.12 2.77 -1.37
CA GLY A 79 9.38 2.17 -0.92
C GLY A 79 10.54 2.37 -1.88
N PHE A 80 11.64 1.65 -1.61
CA PHE A 80 12.92 1.80 -2.31
C PHE A 80 13.18 0.75 -3.41
N VAL A 81 12.18 -0.05 -3.82
CA VAL A 81 12.38 -1.01 -4.91
C VAL A 81 12.72 -0.24 -6.18
N ARG A 82 13.87 -0.57 -6.77
CA ARG A 82 14.30 -0.03 -8.06
C ARG A 82 14.22 -1.14 -9.11
N PRO A 83 13.68 -0.88 -10.31
CA PRO A 83 13.49 -1.89 -11.36
C PRO A 83 14.77 -2.68 -11.72
N SER A 84 15.94 -2.08 -11.55
CA SER A 84 17.24 -2.63 -11.95
C SER A 84 18.03 -3.28 -10.82
N SER A 85 17.50 -3.32 -9.59
CA SER A 85 18.26 -3.81 -8.43
C SER A 85 17.89 -5.25 -8.08
N ARG A 86 18.83 -6.18 -8.30
CA ARG A 86 18.73 -7.59 -7.86
C ARG A 86 19.05 -7.79 -6.38
N LEU A 87 19.53 -6.75 -5.71
CA LEU A 87 20.01 -6.80 -4.32
C LEU A 87 19.10 -5.93 -3.48
N HIS A 88 18.47 -6.52 -2.46
CA HIS A 88 17.76 -5.79 -1.41
C HIS A 88 18.77 -4.91 -0.66
N PRO A 89 18.72 -3.56 -0.78
CA PRO A 89 19.66 -2.70 -0.06
C PRO A 89 19.45 -2.84 1.45
N LYS A 90 20.54 -2.90 2.23
CA LYS A 90 20.45 -2.90 3.70
C LYS A 90 19.65 -1.66 4.15
N GLY A 91 18.65 -1.85 5.01
CA GLY A 91 17.78 -0.78 5.49
C GLY A 91 16.62 -0.38 4.57
N SER A 92 16.42 -1.06 3.44
CA SER A 92 15.32 -0.78 2.50
C SER A 92 13.98 -1.43 2.87
N LYS A 93 13.88 -2.07 4.04
CA LYS A 93 12.60 -2.57 4.58
C LYS A 93 11.64 -1.40 4.73
N CYS A 94 10.53 -1.46 3.99
CA CYS A 94 9.50 -0.41 4.00
C CYS A 94 8.34 -0.80 4.92
N ILE A 95 8.06 -2.11 5.02
CA ILE A 95 6.92 -2.67 5.76
C ILE A 95 7.40 -3.80 6.67
N SER A 96 6.84 -3.89 7.86
CA SER A 96 7.03 -4.98 8.82
C SER A 96 5.70 -5.47 9.37
N GLU A 97 5.69 -6.69 9.91
CA GLU A 97 4.52 -7.25 10.58
C GLU A 97 4.04 -6.37 11.75
N ALA A 98 4.96 -5.80 12.54
CA ALA A 98 4.62 -4.90 13.63
C ALA A 98 3.92 -3.61 13.16
N PHE A 99 4.33 -3.08 12.00
CA PHE A 99 3.67 -1.93 11.39
C PHE A 99 2.26 -2.29 10.91
N LEU A 100 2.09 -3.40 10.18
CA LEU A 100 0.77 -3.85 9.71
C LEU A 100 -0.17 -4.17 10.88
N THR A 101 0.33 -4.82 11.93
CA THR A 101 -0.43 -5.08 13.17
C THR A 101 -0.86 -3.78 13.85
N SER A 102 -0.01 -2.75 13.83
CA SER A 102 -0.36 -1.43 14.33
C SER A 102 -1.48 -0.79 13.51
N LEU A 103 -1.44 -0.91 12.18
CA LEU A 103 -2.53 -0.45 11.29
C LEU A 103 -3.84 -1.19 11.56
N LYS A 104 -3.79 -2.53 11.64
CA LYS A 104 -4.97 -3.36 11.93
C LYS A 104 -5.63 -2.97 13.25
N ARG A 105 -4.84 -2.64 14.27
CA ARG A 105 -5.36 -2.23 15.58
C ARG A 105 -5.87 -0.79 15.62
N ARG A 106 -5.16 0.15 14.98
CA ARG A 106 -5.47 1.59 15.06
C ARG A 106 -6.47 2.07 14.03
N CYS A 107 -6.50 1.45 12.85
CA CYS A 107 -7.27 1.89 11.69
C CYS A 107 -8.32 0.83 11.31
N PRO A 108 -9.33 0.59 12.14
CA PRO A 108 -10.38 -0.42 11.87
C PRO A 108 -11.28 -0.09 10.68
N HIS A 109 -11.19 1.13 10.15
CA HIS A 109 -11.96 1.61 8.99
C HIS A 109 -11.09 1.84 7.75
N LEU A 110 -9.84 1.34 7.75
CA LEU A 110 -8.96 1.48 6.60
C LEU A 110 -9.53 0.71 5.40
N GLN A 111 -9.81 1.41 4.31
CA GLN A 111 -10.43 0.85 3.10
C GLN A 111 -9.39 0.60 2.02
N GLU A 112 -8.37 1.46 1.91
CA GLU A 112 -7.36 1.34 0.86
C GLU A 112 -5.94 1.36 1.42
N LEU A 113 -5.13 0.39 1.00
CA LEU A 113 -3.71 0.31 1.31
C LEU A 113 -2.93 0.13 0.02
N ASN A 114 -2.11 1.12 -0.31
CA ASN A 114 -1.29 1.13 -1.50
C ASN A 114 0.19 1.05 -1.11
N LEU A 115 0.83 -0.08 -1.40
CA LEU A 115 2.25 -0.33 -1.18
C LEU A 115 2.96 -0.30 -2.53
N HIS A 116 3.49 0.86 -2.89
CA HIS A 116 4.25 1.06 -4.11
C HIS A 116 5.72 0.76 -3.87
N ARG A 117 6.33 -0.09 -4.70
CA ARG A 117 7.78 -0.33 -4.70
C ARG A 117 8.34 -0.65 -3.31
N CYS A 118 7.60 -1.39 -2.51
CA CYS A 118 7.99 -1.78 -1.16
C CYS A 118 8.71 -3.12 -1.16
N TYR A 119 9.76 -3.24 -0.34
CA TYR A 119 10.35 -4.53 0.00
C TYR A 119 9.57 -5.15 1.16
N ILE A 120 9.00 -6.33 0.94
CA ILE A 120 8.19 -7.08 1.90
C ILE A 120 8.85 -8.43 2.17
N ASP A 121 9.12 -8.71 3.43
CA ASP A 121 9.72 -9.97 3.87
C ASP A 121 8.62 -11.01 4.08
N ALA A 122 8.43 -11.93 3.13
CA ALA A 122 7.32 -12.89 3.16
C ALA A 122 7.42 -13.90 4.32
N SER A 123 8.61 -14.09 4.89
CA SER A 123 8.83 -14.98 6.04
C SER A 123 8.24 -14.43 7.36
N THR A 124 8.12 -13.10 7.46
CA THR A 124 7.65 -12.41 8.67
C THR A 124 6.36 -11.65 8.43
N THR A 125 6.17 -11.08 7.25
CA THR A 125 5.02 -10.21 6.95
C THR A 125 3.92 -11.00 6.28
N LYS A 126 2.89 -11.38 7.06
CA LYS A 126 1.71 -12.09 6.56
C LYS A 126 0.60 -11.11 6.22
N PHE A 127 -0.05 -11.27 5.07
CA PHE A 127 -1.20 -10.43 4.70
C PHE A 127 -2.43 -10.66 5.59
N SER A 128 -2.46 -11.72 6.40
CA SER A 128 -3.46 -11.91 7.47
C SER A 128 -3.40 -10.85 8.58
N THR A 129 -2.28 -10.12 8.68
CA THR A 129 -2.10 -9.00 9.62
C THR A 129 -2.66 -7.68 9.13
N LEU A 130 -3.24 -7.65 7.92
CA LEU A 130 -3.92 -6.46 7.38
C LEU A 130 -5.29 -6.22 8.05
N PRO A 131 -5.79 -4.97 8.03
CA PRO A 131 -7.13 -4.64 8.55
C PRO A 131 -8.23 -5.33 7.74
N ALA A 132 -9.21 -5.94 8.41
CA ALA A 132 -10.29 -6.66 7.74
C ALA A 132 -11.27 -5.76 6.97
N SER A 133 -11.23 -4.45 7.21
CA SER A 133 -12.03 -3.43 6.50
C SER A 133 -11.52 -3.10 5.09
N LEU A 134 -10.39 -3.68 4.69
CA LEU A 134 -9.71 -3.32 3.44
C LEU A 134 -10.51 -3.76 2.22
N LYS A 135 -10.89 -2.79 1.39
CA LYS A 135 -11.54 -2.96 0.09
C LYS A 135 -10.55 -3.00 -1.07
N LYS A 136 -9.44 -2.28 -0.94
CA LYS A 136 -8.41 -2.19 -1.98
C LYS A 136 -7.02 -2.45 -1.41
N LEU A 137 -6.31 -3.40 -2.04
CA LEU A 137 -4.90 -3.68 -1.76
C LEU A 137 -4.08 -3.51 -3.04
N SER A 138 -3.16 -2.55 -3.05
CA SER A 138 -2.18 -2.38 -4.13
C SER A 138 -0.78 -2.76 -3.65
N LEU A 139 -0.08 -3.59 -4.41
CA LEU A 139 1.32 -3.99 -4.22
C LEU A 139 2.18 -3.53 -5.41
N CYS A 140 1.75 -2.51 -6.14
CA CYS A 140 2.36 -2.08 -7.41
C CYS A 140 3.90 -1.93 -7.33
N GLY A 141 4.62 -2.74 -8.11
CA GLY A 141 6.08 -2.76 -8.20
C GLY A 141 6.78 -3.21 -6.91
N SER A 142 6.05 -3.74 -5.93
CA SER A 142 6.60 -4.25 -4.67
C SER A 142 7.27 -5.60 -4.88
N ALA A 143 8.34 -5.83 -4.14
CA ALA A 143 9.13 -7.06 -4.19
C ALA A 143 8.95 -7.85 -2.89
N LEU A 144 8.52 -9.10 -3.02
CA LEU A 144 8.51 -10.05 -1.91
C LEU A 144 9.80 -10.87 -1.95
N PHE A 145 10.49 -10.95 -0.81
CA PHE A 145 11.69 -11.76 -0.63
C PHE A 145 11.51 -12.74 0.53
N ASN A 146 12.40 -13.73 0.64
CA ASN A 146 12.27 -14.86 1.58
C ASN A 146 10.95 -15.62 1.43
N LEU A 147 10.46 -15.73 0.19
CA LEU A 147 9.34 -16.61 -0.13
C LEU A 147 9.77 -18.07 0.06
N PRO A 148 8.89 -18.95 0.55
CA PRO A 148 9.19 -20.37 0.70
C PRO A 148 9.63 -20.98 -0.63
N GLN A 149 10.67 -21.83 -0.64
CA GLN A 149 11.17 -22.44 -1.89
C GLN A 149 10.11 -23.31 -2.59
N ASN A 150 9.24 -24.00 -1.83
CA ASN A 150 8.20 -24.86 -2.39
C ASN A 150 6.85 -24.14 -2.47
N ARG A 151 6.67 -23.34 -3.54
CA ARG A 151 5.42 -22.59 -3.79
C ARG A 151 4.36 -23.37 -4.57
N VAL A 152 4.55 -24.67 -4.77
CA VAL A 152 3.53 -25.55 -5.35
C VAL A 152 2.42 -25.81 -4.34
N VAL A 153 2.74 -25.76 -3.04
CA VAL A 153 1.77 -25.92 -1.95
C VAL A 153 0.99 -24.62 -1.76
N VAL A 154 -0.34 -24.70 -1.81
CA VAL A 154 -1.27 -23.55 -1.62
C VAL A 154 -0.99 -22.78 -0.33
N LEU A 155 -0.56 -23.47 0.74
CA LEU A 155 -0.20 -22.87 2.04
C LEU A 155 0.99 -21.90 1.96
N ALA A 156 1.84 -22.05 0.94
CA ALA A 156 3.05 -21.28 0.73
C ALA A 156 2.79 -19.98 -0.06
N SER A 157 1.56 -19.78 -0.55
CA SER A 157 1.14 -18.54 -1.22
C SER A 157 1.03 -17.39 -0.21
N PRO A 158 1.49 -16.18 -0.54
CA PRO A 158 1.26 -14.99 0.29
C PRO A 158 -0.24 -14.64 0.43
N PHE A 159 -1.09 -15.16 -0.46
CA PHE A 159 -2.55 -14.96 -0.44
C PHE A 159 -3.33 -16.13 0.15
N PHE A 160 -2.65 -17.06 0.82
CA PHE A 160 -3.33 -18.19 1.46
C PHE A 160 -4.35 -17.71 2.51
N ARG A 161 -5.61 -18.18 2.38
CA ARG A 161 -6.74 -17.82 3.25
C ARG A 161 -7.01 -16.31 3.35
N LEU A 162 -6.65 -15.54 2.32
CA LEU A 162 -6.87 -14.10 2.31
C LEU A 162 -8.35 -13.76 2.49
N GLU A 163 -9.26 -14.58 1.96
CA GLU A 163 -10.71 -14.41 2.06
C GLU A 163 -11.23 -14.41 3.50
N LYS A 164 -10.54 -15.11 4.41
CA LYS A 164 -10.93 -15.13 5.84
C LYS A 164 -10.48 -13.88 6.57
N HIS A 165 -9.41 -13.24 6.09
CA HIS A 165 -8.79 -12.11 6.76
C HIS A 165 -9.23 -10.78 6.17
N LEU A 166 -9.52 -10.74 4.87
CA LEU A 166 -9.98 -9.59 4.10
C LEU A 166 -11.30 -9.93 3.39
N PRO A 167 -12.40 -10.13 4.14
CA PRO A 167 -13.66 -10.64 3.58
C PRO A 167 -14.36 -9.65 2.63
N VAL A 168 -14.03 -8.36 2.72
CA VAL A 168 -14.62 -7.27 1.91
C VAL A 168 -13.67 -6.74 0.84
N LEU A 169 -12.61 -7.49 0.50
CA LEU A 169 -11.64 -7.08 -0.50
C LEU A 169 -12.26 -7.12 -1.91
N GLU A 170 -12.38 -5.95 -2.53
CA GLU A 170 -13.02 -5.73 -3.83
C GLU A 170 -11.99 -5.60 -4.97
N GLU A 171 -10.83 -4.99 -4.69
CA GLU A 171 -9.80 -4.71 -5.70
C GLU A 171 -8.39 -5.10 -5.23
N VAL A 172 -7.66 -5.80 -6.09
CA VAL A 172 -6.24 -6.12 -5.89
C VAL A 172 -5.40 -5.66 -7.08
N VAL A 173 -4.36 -4.87 -6.83
CA VAL A 173 -3.45 -4.34 -7.85
C VAL A 173 -2.04 -4.91 -7.63
N LEU A 174 -1.54 -5.67 -8.59
CA LEU A 174 -0.26 -6.40 -8.62
C LEU A 174 0.59 -6.02 -9.83
N GLU A 175 0.37 -4.85 -10.41
CA GLU A 175 1.17 -4.32 -11.50
C GLU A 175 2.67 -4.34 -11.13
N GLY A 176 3.53 -4.85 -12.00
CA GLY A 176 4.97 -4.89 -11.74
C GLY A 176 5.43 -5.93 -10.70
N CYS A 177 4.55 -6.84 -10.25
CA CYS A 177 4.89 -7.92 -9.31
C CYS A 177 5.33 -9.24 -9.98
N GLY A 178 5.47 -9.27 -11.31
CA GLY A 178 5.75 -10.49 -12.07
C GLY A 178 7.02 -11.25 -11.68
N ALA A 179 7.97 -10.62 -10.99
CA ALA A 179 9.19 -11.28 -10.52
C ALA A 179 8.93 -12.37 -9.46
N TRP A 180 7.87 -12.22 -8.66
CA TRP A 180 7.54 -13.17 -7.59
C TRP A 180 6.13 -13.76 -7.73
N LEU A 181 5.21 -13.10 -8.44
CA LEU A 181 3.82 -13.55 -8.58
C LEU A 181 3.73 -14.81 -9.45
N THR A 182 3.03 -15.84 -8.96
CA THR A 182 2.79 -17.08 -9.70
C THR A 182 1.35 -17.15 -10.24
N PRO A 183 1.09 -17.97 -11.29
CA PRO A 183 -0.28 -18.23 -11.74
C PRO A 183 -1.17 -18.83 -10.63
N GLN A 184 -0.61 -19.65 -9.74
CA GLN A 184 -1.34 -20.24 -8.61
C GLN A 184 -1.85 -19.15 -7.64
N ASP A 185 -1.03 -18.14 -7.36
CA ASP A 185 -1.41 -17.00 -6.52
C ASP A 185 -2.63 -16.25 -7.08
N LEU A 186 -2.65 -16.06 -8.41
CA LEU A 186 -3.77 -15.43 -9.11
C LEU A 186 -5.02 -16.31 -9.05
N THR A 187 -4.88 -17.61 -9.29
CA THR A 187 -6.01 -18.55 -9.18
C THR A 187 -6.60 -18.54 -7.77
N LEU A 188 -5.77 -18.51 -6.72
CA LEU A 188 -6.25 -18.43 -5.33
C LEU A 188 -7.07 -17.16 -5.08
N LEU A 189 -6.57 -16.00 -5.49
CA LEU A 189 -7.29 -14.74 -5.38
C LEU A 189 -8.64 -14.79 -6.10
N MET A 190 -8.65 -15.26 -7.35
CA MET A 190 -9.84 -15.28 -8.20
C MET A 190 -10.89 -16.33 -7.79
N SER A 191 -10.49 -17.41 -7.12
CA SER A 191 -11.39 -18.51 -6.74
C SER A 191 -11.88 -18.44 -5.29
N HIS A 192 -11.07 -17.93 -4.36
CA HIS A 192 -11.40 -17.96 -2.93
C HIS A 192 -11.91 -16.61 -2.41
N CYS A 193 -11.56 -15.48 -3.03
CA CYS A 193 -12.02 -14.17 -2.57
C CYS A 193 -13.38 -13.82 -3.21
N SER A 194 -14.47 -14.14 -2.51
CA SER A 194 -15.84 -13.98 -3.01
C SER A 194 -16.31 -12.53 -3.15
N ALA A 195 -15.68 -11.57 -2.47
CA ALA A 195 -15.98 -10.14 -2.63
C ALA A 195 -15.17 -9.48 -3.77
N LEU A 196 -14.16 -10.17 -4.31
CA LEU A 196 -13.23 -9.61 -5.28
C LEU A 196 -13.94 -9.37 -6.61
N GLN A 197 -13.80 -8.14 -7.11
CA GLN A 197 -14.40 -7.65 -8.35
C GLN A 197 -13.34 -7.38 -9.41
N SER A 198 -12.14 -6.97 -9.01
CA SER A 198 -11.06 -6.63 -9.94
C SER A 198 -9.69 -7.08 -9.46
N VAL A 199 -8.91 -7.66 -10.38
CA VAL A 199 -7.49 -7.97 -10.20
C VAL A 199 -6.71 -7.35 -11.37
N ASN A 200 -5.80 -6.42 -11.07
CA ASN A 200 -4.96 -5.78 -12.08
C ASN A 200 -3.51 -6.26 -11.95
N VAL A 201 -2.95 -6.87 -13.00
CA VAL A 201 -1.55 -7.33 -13.06
C VAL A 201 -0.69 -6.49 -14.02
N GLY A 202 -1.15 -5.29 -14.38
CA GLY A 202 -0.48 -4.34 -15.29
C GLY A 202 -0.86 -4.58 -16.74
N ALA A 203 -0.33 -5.64 -17.35
CA ALA A 203 -0.62 -5.97 -18.76
C ALA A 203 -2.04 -6.57 -18.97
N ALA A 204 -2.64 -7.08 -17.90
CA ALA A 204 -3.97 -7.65 -17.91
C ALA A 204 -4.75 -7.18 -16.68
N ARG A 205 -6.03 -6.90 -16.91
CA ARG A 205 -7.00 -6.62 -15.87
C ARG A 205 -8.10 -7.67 -15.94
N TYR A 206 -8.29 -8.38 -14.85
CA TYR A 206 -9.36 -9.33 -14.66
C TYR A 206 -10.50 -8.63 -13.93
N THR A 207 -11.67 -8.60 -14.54
CA THR A 207 -12.90 -8.08 -13.93
C THR A 207 -13.92 -9.20 -13.83
N ARG A 208 -14.55 -9.33 -12.68
CA ARG A 208 -15.55 -10.36 -12.47
C ARG A 208 -16.83 -10.05 -13.22
N THR A 209 -17.31 -10.99 -14.03
CA THR A 209 -18.51 -10.84 -14.89
C THR A 209 -19.69 -11.71 -14.46
N GLY A 210 -19.65 -12.28 -13.25
CA GLY A 210 -20.69 -13.13 -12.69
C GLY A 210 -20.26 -13.80 -11.38
N LEU A 211 -20.98 -14.83 -10.95
CA LEU A 211 -20.68 -15.55 -9.70
C LEU A 211 -19.31 -16.26 -9.71
N SER A 212 -18.78 -16.65 -10.88
CA SER A 212 -17.49 -17.36 -10.99
C SER A 212 -16.70 -17.08 -12.29
N SER A 213 -17.15 -16.17 -13.15
CA SER A 213 -16.49 -15.84 -14.41
C SER A 213 -15.65 -14.57 -14.30
N TRP A 214 -14.48 -14.58 -14.96
CA TRP A 214 -13.57 -13.44 -15.03
C TRP A 214 -13.35 -13.07 -16.50
N ASP A 215 -13.61 -11.82 -16.84
CA ASP A 215 -13.25 -11.23 -18.13
C ASP A 215 -11.84 -10.65 -18.05
N LYS A 216 -11.00 -10.98 -19.03
CA LYS A 216 -9.62 -10.52 -19.12
C LYS A 216 -9.56 -9.42 -20.17
N ARG A 217 -9.40 -8.17 -19.72
CA ARG A 217 -9.03 -7.06 -20.60
C ARG A 217 -7.53 -6.91 -20.64
N GLU A 218 -6.98 -6.89 -21.84
CA GLU A 218 -5.57 -6.56 -22.05
C GLU A 218 -5.44 -5.04 -22.20
N ASP A 219 -4.74 -4.42 -21.26
CA ASP A 219 -4.49 -2.98 -21.28
C ASP A 219 -3.40 -2.70 -22.34
N LYS A 220 -3.83 -2.43 -23.58
CA LYS A 220 -2.96 -2.15 -24.75
C LYS A 220 -1.97 -0.98 -24.56
N HIS A 221 -2.04 -0.27 -23.43
CA HIS A 221 -1.20 0.90 -23.13
C HIS A 221 0.03 0.60 -22.25
N CYS A 222 0.19 -0.63 -21.73
CA CYS A 222 1.39 -1.01 -20.97
C CYS A 222 2.53 -1.57 -21.86
N SER A 223 2.49 -1.28 -23.17
CA SER A 223 3.47 -1.72 -24.15
C SER A 223 4.56 -0.67 -24.37
N ARG A 224 5.35 -0.34 -23.33
CA ARG A 224 6.58 0.45 -23.54
C ARG A 224 7.62 0.38 -22.42
N ILE A 225 7.87 -0.79 -21.83
CA ILE A 225 9.22 -1.18 -21.39
C ILE A 225 9.39 -2.67 -21.68
N VAL A 226 10.23 -2.96 -22.68
CA VAL A 226 10.63 -4.27 -23.17
C VAL A 226 11.52 -4.95 -22.13
N LEU A 227 11.23 -6.21 -21.77
CA LEU A 227 12.25 -7.26 -21.81
C LEU A 227 11.60 -8.57 -22.26
N SER A 228 11.84 -8.85 -23.52
CA SER A 228 11.76 -10.14 -24.17
C SER A 228 12.51 -11.21 -23.37
N ARG A 229 11.86 -12.36 -23.13
CA ARG A 229 12.41 -13.71 -23.43
C ARG A 229 11.37 -14.80 -23.15
N LYS A 230 10.75 -15.22 -24.26
CA LYS A 230 10.32 -16.56 -24.66
C LYS A 230 10.15 -17.61 -23.54
N TRP A 231 8.90 -17.94 -23.28
CA TRP A 231 8.52 -19.29 -22.83
C TRP A 231 8.64 -20.24 -24.04
N ARG A 232 9.45 -21.29 -23.90
CA ARG A 232 9.38 -22.48 -24.76
C ARG A 232 9.31 -23.70 -23.85
N ALA A 233 8.32 -24.54 -24.17
CA ALA A 233 8.01 -25.92 -23.79
C ALA A 233 8.71 -26.51 -22.56
#